data_AF-A0A7M2RFA8-F1
#
_entry.id   AF-A0A7M2RFA8-F1
#
_cell.length_a   1.000
_cell.length_b   1.000
_cell.length_c   1.000
_cell.angle_alpha   90.00
_cell.angle_beta   90.00
_cell.angle_gamma   90.00
#
_symmetry.space_group_name_H-M   'P 1'
#
loop_
_entity.id
_entity.type
_entity.pdbx_description
1 polymer ?
#
loop_
_entity_poly.entity_id
_entity_poly.type
_entity_poly.pdbx_seq_one_letter_code
_entity_poly.pdbx_strand_id
1 'polypeptide(L)'
;MMLDYFAPLKYCFGWVLPSVMVSSAVGMLLTELTNTPIAIAVQGLWWFIDMNLGIQSIKGGYPLFSLSPRHNSLQLTQVFIDNFSNLVANRLLFTGFALLLVFVTVLIYERKRRGKLNEYDKAKKTFADMEDSES
;
A
#
# COMPACT_ATOMS: atom_id res chain seq x y z
N MET A 1 6.85 30.68 21.81
CA MET A 1 6.61 29.47 21.00
C MET A 1 5.20 28.99 21.30
N MET A 2 4.28 29.07 20.34
CA MET A 2 2.90 28.61 20.54
C MET A 2 2.86 27.11 20.30
N LEU A 3 2.40 26.34 21.27
CA LEU A 3 2.38 24.88 21.20
C LEU A 3 1.20 24.46 20.32
N ASP A 4 1.48 23.82 19.19
CA ASP A 4 0.44 23.31 18.29
C ASP A 4 -0.08 21.97 18.82
N TYR A 5 -1.18 22.01 19.57
CA TYR A 5 -1.84 20.82 20.11
C TYR A 5 -2.36 19.86 19.03
N PHE A 6 -2.56 20.33 17.79
CA PHE A 6 -2.99 19.50 16.66
C PHE A 6 -1.82 18.95 15.84
N ALA A 7 -0.58 19.23 16.22
CA ALA A 7 0.60 18.68 15.55
C ALA A 7 0.57 17.14 15.44
N PRO A 8 0.18 16.36 16.47
CA PRO A 8 0.07 14.92 16.36
C PRO A 8 -0.96 14.50 15.30
N LEU A 9 -2.09 15.21 15.24
CA LEU A 9 -3.16 14.92 14.30
C LEU A 9 -2.70 15.16 12.86
N LYS A 10 -2.10 16.32 12.58
CA LYS A 10 -1.56 16.67 11.27
C LYS A 10 -0.50 15.67 10.82
N TYR A 11 0.35 15.22 11.75
CA TYR A 11 1.35 14.20 11.46
C TYR A 11 0.73 12.84 11.12
N CYS A 12 -0.25 12.38 11.89
CA CYS A 12 -0.97 11.14 11.59
C CYS A 12 -1.63 11.18 10.20
N PHE A 13 -2.35 12.25 9.87
CA PHE A 13 -3.03 12.40 8.59
C PHE A 13 -2.08 12.62 7.41
N GLY A 14 -1.05 13.46 7.57
CA GLY A 14 -0.14 13.80 6.48
C GLY A 14 0.93 12.74 6.23
N TRP A 15 1.33 12.01 7.27
CA TRP A 15 2.49 11.11 7.19
C TRP A 15 2.11 9.63 7.24
N VAL A 16 1.27 9.22 8.18
CA VAL A 16 0.99 7.80 8.43
C VAL A 16 -0.19 7.31 7.59
N LEU A 17 -1.26 8.10 7.51
CA LEU A 17 -2.50 7.70 6.88
C LEU A 17 -2.33 7.23 5.42
N PRO A 18 -1.61 7.93 4.52
CA PRO A 18 -1.48 7.50 3.13
C PRO A 18 -0.82 6.12 2.99
N SER A 19 0.16 5.81 3.84
CA SER A 19 0.84 4.50 3.83
C SER A 19 -0.11 3.38 4.30
N VAL A 20 -0.92 3.63 5.32
CA VAL A 20 -1.92 2.68 5.80
C VAL A 20 -3.00 2.44 4.75
N MET A 21 -3.51 3.51 4.13
CA MET A 21 -4.55 3.41 3.08
C MET A 21 -4.11 2.50 1.93
N VAL A 22 -2.89 2.67 1.42
CA VAL A 22 -2.36 1.83 0.33
C VAL A 22 -2.19 0.39 0.79
N SER A 23 -1.59 0.16 1.96
CA SER A 23 -1.38 -1.19 2.47
C SER A 23 -2.70 -1.95 2.65
N SER A 24 -3.71 -1.28 3.23
CA SER A 24 -5.06 -1.84 3.37
C SER A 24 -5.72 -2.08 2.01
N ALA A 25 -5.66 -1.14 1.08
CA ALA A 25 -6.30 -1.27 -0.23
C ALA A 25 -5.71 -2.42 -1.07
N VAL A 26 -4.38 -2.57 -1.07
CA VAL A 26 -3.69 -3.68 -1.71
C VAL A 26 -4.07 -5.00 -1.05
N GLY A 27 -4.14 -5.05 0.28
CA GLY A 27 -4.56 -6.23 1.01
C GLY A 27 -5.98 -6.66 0.65
N MET A 28 -6.92 -5.71 0.67
CA MET A 28 -8.32 -5.96 0.29
C MET A 28 -8.43 -6.47 -1.15
N LEU A 29 -7.74 -5.84 -2.10
CA LEU A 29 -7.77 -6.26 -3.51
C LEU A 29 -7.25 -7.68 -3.70
N LEU A 30 -6.09 -7.99 -3.13
CA LEU A 30 -5.46 -9.30 -3.30
C LEU A 30 -6.29 -10.41 -2.65
N THR A 31 -6.77 -10.20 -1.43
CA THR A 31 -7.61 -11.19 -0.73
C THR A 31 -8.92 -11.43 -1.48
N GLU A 32 -9.56 -10.39 -2.01
CA GLU A 32 -10.78 -10.56 -2.81
C GLU A 32 -10.54 -11.28 -4.14
N LEU A 33 -9.40 -11.04 -4.79
CA LEU A 33 -9.04 -11.67 -6.05
C LEU A 33 -8.67 -13.15 -5.88
N THR A 34 -7.87 -13.49 -4.87
CA THR A 34 -7.30 -14.83 -4.75
C THR A 34 -8.08 -15.74 -3.79
N ASN A 35 -9.00 -15.19 -2.99
CA ASN A 35 -9.66 -15.91 -1.89
C ASN A 35 -8.64 -16.58 -0.93
N THR A 36 -7.45 -15.98 -0.78
CA THR A 36 -6.34 -16.51 0.04
C THR A 36 -5.64 -15.39 0.81
N PRO A 37 -4.92 -15.71 1.91
CA PRO A 37 -4.16 -14.73 2.67
C PRO A 37 -2.85 -14.27 2.01
N ILE A 38 -2.73 -14.37 0.68
CA ILE A 38 -1.51 -14.03 -0.08
C ILE A 38 -1.06 -12.57 0.11
N ALA A 39 -2.02 -11.69 0.43
CA ALA A 39 -1.78 -10.30 0.77
C ALA A 39 -0.68 -10.12 1.84
N ILE A 40 -0.60 -11.03 2.83
CA ILE A 40 0.40 -10.95 3.91
C ILE A 40 1.82 -11.11 3.33
N ALA A 41 2.03 -12.11 2.47
CA ALA A 41 3.32 -12.35 1.83
C ALA A 41 3.74 -11.19 0.93
N VAL A 42 2.80 -10.66 0.13
CA VAL A 42 3.04 -9.52 -0.76
C VAL A 42 3.41 -8.26 0.04
N GLN A 43 2.69 -7.98 1.14
CA GLN A 43 3.02 -6.84 2.01
C GLN A 43 4.41 -6.99 2.66
N GLY A 44 4.75 -8.19 3.13
CA GLY A 44 6.07 -8.49 3.69
C GLY A 44 7.19 -8.29 2.67
N LEU A 45 7.01 -8.77 1.44
CA LEU A 45 7.98 -8.62 0.36
C LEU A 45 8.11 -7.16 -0.08
N TRP A 46 6.99 -6.45 -0.23
CA TRP A 46 6.99 -5.03 -0.58
C TRP A 46 7.74 -4.22 0.48
N TRP A 47 7.41 -4.41 1.75
CA TRP A 47 8.13 -3.75 2.85
C TRP A 47 9.63 -4.02 2.80
N PHE A 48 10.04 -5.27 2.53
CA PHE A 48 11.45 -5.63 2.43
C PHE A 48 12.15 -4.90 1.27
N ILE A 49 11.51 -4.83 0.10
CA ILE A 49 12.05 -4.11 -1.07
C ILE A 49 12.13 -2.60 -0.79
N ASP A 50 11.07 -2.01 -0.25
CA ASP A 50 11.02 -0.57 0.11
C ASP A 50 12.10 -0.24 1.15
N MET A 51 12.34 -1.12 2.12
CA MET A 51 13.41 -0.94 3.10
C MET A 51 14.80 -0.95 2.45
N ASN A 52 15.06 -1.87 1.52
CA ASN A 52 16.36 -1.97 0.84
C ASN A 52 16.60 -0.82 -0.14
N LEU A 53 15.57 -0.39 -0.88
CA LEU A 53 15.63 0.79 -1.75
C LEU A 53 15.73 2.10 -0.95
N GLY A 54 15.12 2.14 0.24
CA GLY A 54 15.16 3.25 1.19
C GLY A 54 16.57 3.57 1.72
N ILE A 55 17.49 2.60 1.70
CA ILE A 55 18.89 2.81 2.11
C ILE A 55 19.60 3.80 1.17
N GLN A 56 19.24 3.83 -0.11
CA GLN A 56 19.82 4.75 -1.10
C GLN A 56 19.30 6.19 -0.95
N SER A 57 18.13 6.39 -0.32
CA SER A 57 17.49 7.70 -0.13
C SER A 57 17.90 8.41 1.17
N ILE A 58 18.73 7.77 2.02
CA ILE A 58 19.28 8.35 3.26
C ILE A 58 20.09 9.64 3.01
N LYS A 59 20.61 9.85 1.78
CA LYS A 59 21.36 11.05 1.39
C LYS A 59 20.52 12.20 0.79
N GLY A 60 19.19 12.17 0.88
CA GLY A 60 18.35 13.32 0.52
C GLY A 60 17.71 13.26 -0.87
N GLY A 61 17.54 12.06 -1.43
CA GLY A 61 16.59 11.85 -2.53
C GLY A 61 15.24 11.50 -1.93
N TYR A 62 14.19 12.26 -2.24
CA TYR A 62 12.80 11.85 -1.99
C TYR A 62 12.27 11.19 -3.27
N PRO A 63 12.51 9.88 -3.51
CA PRO A 63 11.96 9.24 -4.69
C PRO A 63 10.43 9.25 -4.62
N LEU A 64 9.80 9.64 -5.74
CA LEU A 64 8.35 9.74 -5.92
C LEU A 64 7.58 8.46 -5.56
N PHE A 65 8.25 7.30 -5.49
CA PHE A 65 7.65 5.98 -5.26
C PHE A 65 7.96 5.35 -3.90
N SER A 66 8.61 6.04 -2.95
CA SER A 66 8.87 5.44 -1.63
C SER A 66 7.61 5.35 -0.78
N LEU A 67 7.28 4.15 -0.30
CA LEU A 67 6.11 3.86 0.52
C LEU A 67 6.22 4.50 1.92
N SER A 68 7.46 4.60 2.42
CA SER A 68 7.82 5.28 3.65
C SER A 68 9.01 6.22 3.42
N PRO A 69 8.79 7.49 3.04
CA PRO A 69 9.84 8.51 3.08
C PRO A 69 10.48 8.53 4.48
N ARG A 70 11.78 8.24 4.59
CA ARG A 70 12.52 8.29 5.85
C ARG A 70 13.49 9.46 5.80
N HIS A 71 13.27 10.46 6.64
CA HIS A 71 14.25 11.51 6.87
C HIS A 71 15.04 11.12 8.11
N ASN A 72 16.25 10.60 7.92
CA ASN A 72 17.11 10.13 9.02
C ASN A 72 18.50 10.79 8.96
N SER A 73 18.54 12.07 8.61
CA SER A 73 19.78 12.86 8.56
C SER A 73 19.65 14.08 9.47
N LEU A 74 20.44 14.11 10.55
CA LEU A 74 20.51 15.24 11.48
C LEU A 74 21.12 16.45 10.74
N GLN A 75 20.48 17.62 10.85
CA GLN A 75 20.91 18.94 10.34
C GLN A 75 20.53 19.34 8.89
N LEU A 76 19.54 18.69 8.25
CA LEU A 76 19.07 19.05 6.90
C LEU A 76 17.61 19.54 6.84
N THR A 77 17.18 20.36 7.82
CA THR A 77 15.84 20.97 7.82
C THR A 77 15.57 21.77 6.55
N GLN A 78 16.59 22.43 5.99
CA GLN A 78 16.46 23.19 4.75
C GLN A 78 16.12 22.27 3.55
N VAL A 79 16.79 21.11 3.44
CA VAL A 79 16.52 20.12 2.38
C VAL A 79 15.13 19.49 2.52
N PHE A 80 14.64 19.34 3.76
CA PHE A 80 13.26 18.91 4.02
C PHE A 80 12.25 19.94 3.53
N ILE A 81 12.48 21.24 3.82
CA ILE A 81 11.60 22.33 3.36
C ILE A 81 11.61 22.40 1.83
N ASP A 82 12.79 22.32 1.21
CA ASP A 82 12.95 22.42 -0.25
C ASP A 82 12.28 21.24 -0.99
N ASN A 83 12.20 20.08 -0.36
CA ASN A 83 11.57 18.88 -0.94
C ASN A 83 10.17 18.58 -0.38
N PHE A 84 9.59 19.48 0.43
CA PHE A 84 8.29 19.27 1.04
C PHE A 84 7.19 19.07 -0.02
N SER A 85 7.28 19.76 -1.16
CA SER A 85 6.36 19.57 -2.29
C SER A 85 6.42 18.15 -2.87
N ASN A 86 7.61 17.55 -2.94
CA ASN A 86 7.79 16.17 -3.44
C ASN A 86 7.19 15.14 -2.47
N LEU A 87 7.31 15.40 -1.17
CA LEU A 87 6.64 14.60 -0.14
C LEU A 87 5.12 14.70 -0.29
N VAL A 88 4.56 15.91 -0.38
CA VAL A 88 3.11 16.09 -0.53
C VAL A 88 2.60 15.42 -1.81
N ALA A 89 3.33 15.54 -2.92
CA ALA A 89 2.98 14.87 -4.18
C ALA A 89 2.95 13.34 -4.02
N ASN A 90 3.97 12.75 -3.39
CA ASN A 90 4.01 11.31 -3.08
C ASN A 90 2.81 10.87 -2.22
N ARG A 91 2.48 11.64 -1.16
CA ARG A 91 1.35 11.33 -0.28
C ARG A 91 0.01 11.40 -1.01
N LEU A 92 -0.19 12.41 -1.87
CA LEU A 92 -1.39 12.54 -2.69
C LEU A 92 -1.49 11.41 -3.71
N LEU A 93 -0.39 11.04 -4.36
CA LEU A 93 -0.34 9.90 -5.30
C LEU A 93 -0.72 8.59 -4.63
N PHE A 94 -0.15 8.28 -3.47
CA PHE A 94 -0.49 7.07 -2.72
C PHE A 94 -1.93 7.08 -2.22
N THR A 95 -2.43 8.22 -1.76
CA THR A 95 -3.84 8.35 -1.36
C THR A 95 -4.77 8.10 -2.55
N GLY A 96 -4.49 8.72 -3.70
CA GLY A 96 -5.26 8.51 -4.94
C GLY A 96 -5.19 7.08 -5.44
N PHE A 97 -4.01 6.46 -5.39
CA PHE A 97 -3.81 5.06 -5.76
C PHE A 97 -4.58 4.12 -4.84
N ALA A 98 -4.58 4.35 -3.52
CA ALA A 98 -5.36 3.59 -2.57
C ALA A 98 -6.87 3.67 -2.87
N LEU A 99 -7.38 4.87 -3.14
CA LEU A 99 -8.79 5.06 -3.51
C LEU A 99 -9.16 4.32 -4.81
N LEU A 100 -8.27 4.37 -5.82
CA LEU A 100 -8.44 3.62 -7.06
C LEU A 100 -8.49 2.12 -6.79
N LEU A 101 -7.56 1.58 -6.00
CA LEU A 101 -7.54 0.16 -5.64
C LEU A 101 -8.81 -0.25 -4.92
N VAL A 102 -9.27 0.53 -3.93
CA VAL A 102 -10.54 0.26 -3.22
C VAL A 102 -11.71 0.25 -4.21
N PHE A 103 -11.78 1.21 -5.13
CA PHE A 103 -12.82 1.25 -6.15
C PHE A 103 -12.80 -0.01 -7.03
N VAL A 104 -11.61 -0.44 -7.47
CA VAL A 104 -11.45 -1.69 -8.23
C VAL A 104 -11.88 -2.90 -7.40
N THR A 105 -11.53 -2.97 -6.12
CA THR A 105 -11.97 -4.04 -5.21
C THR A 105 -13.50 -4.08 -5.12
N VAL A 106 -14.17 -2.93 -4.99
CA VAL A 106 -15.63 -2.86 -4.97
C VAL A 106 -16.24 -3.42 -6.27
N LEU A 107 -15.68 -3.07 -7.43
CA LEU A 107 -16.15 -3.61 -8.72
C LEU A 107 -15.97 -5.13 -8.83
N ILE A 108 -14.84 -5.65 -8.37
CA ILE A 108 -14.56 -7.10 -8.35
C ILE A 108 -15.53 -7.80 -7.42
N TYR A 109 -15.70 -7.28 -6.20
CA TYR A 109 -16.62 -7.79 -5.21
C TYR A 109 -18.06 -7.82 -5.75
N GLU A 110 -18.52 -6.75 -6.40
CA GLU A 110 -19.86 -6.69 -6.97
C GLU A 110 -20.04 -7.73 -8.10
N ARG A 111 -19.04 -7.90 -8.96
CA ARG A 111 -19.08 -8.92 -10.03
C ARG A 111 -19.13 -10.34 -9.48
N LYS A 112 -18.36 -10.60 -8.41
CA LYS A 112 -18.33 -11.89 -7.71
C LYS A 112 -19.66 -12.19 -7.02
N ARG A 113 -20.23 -11.19 -6.34
CA ARG A 113 -21.56 -11.27 -5.72
C ARG A 113 -22.68 -11.54 -6.73
N ARG A 114 -22.60 -10.98 -7.94
CA ARG A 114 -23.56 -11.22 -9.02
C ARG A 114 -23.37 -12.58 -9.73
N GLY A 115 -22.45 -13.43 -9.27
CA GLY A 115 -22.22 -14.79 -9.79
C GLY A 115 -21.52 -14.86 -11.15
N LYS A 116 -21.03 -13.74 -11.69
CA LYS A 116 -20.40 -13.68 -13.02
C LYS A 116 -18.95 -14.21 -13.05
N LEU A 117 -18.34 -14.41 -11.87
CA LEU A 117 -16.97 -14.92 -11.69
C LEU A 117 -16.91 -16.38 -11.21
N ASN A 118 -18.03 -17.12 -11.30
CA ASN A 118 -18.13 -18.53 -10.88
C ASN A 118 -17.15 -19.48 -11.60
N GLU A 119 -16.52 -19.06 -12.70
CA GLU A 119 -15.54 -19.89 -13.42
C GLU A 119 -14.20 -20.00 -12.68
N TYR A 120 -13.76 -18.95 -11.96
CA TYR A 120 -12.51 -19.01 -11.18
C TYR A 120 -12.64 -19.92 -9.95
N ASP A 121 -13.79 -19.88 -9.27
CA ASP A 121 -14.08 -20.77 -8.14
C ASP A 121 -14.30 -22.22 -8.61
N LYS A 122 -14.86 -22.43 -9.82
CA LYS A 122 -14.89 -23.76 -10.46
C LYS A 122 -13.48 -24.27 -10.77
N ALA A 123 -12.63 -23.45 -11.37
CA ALA A 123 -11.26 -23.84 -11.70
C ALA A 123 -10.47 -24.21 -10.44
N LYS A 124 -10.53 -23.40 -9.38
CA LYS A 124 -9.89 -23.69 -8.10
C LYS A 124 -10.39 -25.00 -7.47
N LYS A 125 -11.69 -25.27 -7.56
CA LYS A 125 -12.28 -26.51 -7.07
C LYS A 125 -11.79 -27.72 -7.88
N THR A 126 -11.73 -27.59 -9.21
CA THR A 126 -11.21 -28.64 -10.09
C THR A 126 -9.72 -28.93 -9.85
N PHE A 127 -8.90 -27.91 -9.61
CA PHE A 127 -7.48 -28.11 -9.28
C PHE A 127 -7.29 -28.79 -7.91
N ALA A 128 -8.08 -28.42 -6.89
CA ALA A 128 -8.05 -29.08 -5.60
C ALA A 128 -8.52 -30.56 -5.68
N ASP A 129 -9.59 -30.81 -6.45
CA ASP A 129 -10.10 -32.17 -6.67
C ASP A 129 -9.11 -33.06 -7.47
N MET A 130 -8.23 -32.48 -8.30
CA MET A 130 -7.16 -33.23 -8.99
C MET A 130 -6.00 -33.59 -8.05
N GLU A 131 -5.59 -32.67 -7.17
CA GLU A 131 -4.51 -32.89 -6.20
C GLU A 131 -4.87 -33.98 -5.18
N ASP A 132 -6.13 -34.04 -4.75
CA ASP A 132 -6.66 -35.10 -3.87
C ASP A 132 -6.84 -36.45 -4.59
N SER A 133 -6.85 -36.48 -5.93
CA SER A 133 -7.00 -37.72 -6.73
C SER A 133 -5.68 -38.41 -7.05
N GLU A 134 -4.55 -37.73 -6.84
CA GLU A 134 -3.20 -38.26 -7.09
C GLU A 134 -2.50 -38.76 -5.80
N SER A 135 -3.14 -38.63 -4.62
CA SER A 135 -2.66 -39.18 -3.33
C SER A 135 -3.31 -40.52 -3.00
#